data_AF-A0A1R3S0P3-F1
#
_entry.id   AF-A0A1R3S0P3-F1
#
_cell.length_a   1.000
_cell.length_b   1.000
_cell.length_c   1.000
_cell.angle_alpha   90.00
_cell.angle_beta   90.00
_cell.angle_gamma   90.00
#
_symmetry.space_group_name_H-M   'P 1'
#
loop_
_entity.id
_entity.type
_entity.pdbx_description
1 polymer ?
#
loop_
_entity_poly.entity_id
_entity_poly.type
_entity_poly.pdbx_seq_one_letter_code
_entity_poly.pdbx_strand_id
1 'polypeptide(L)'
;MVSKLFYSYVDEPTQEKILLFTAFFWRLDRGDSASVSAAKAFVPTLLCSPDRSPPEQRDYLSVIHSLSHDYDAFDFGRIFKSVVDFMSGLIAEEEILSRISQSPRCDGQFLRRMTGMGEAFAHLCFPRTLGIPPEDYILLIPELEDFMNHVNDVLSFYKESLVGDEVENHILRYARFNQVSVQESVAHFITLAEQSTRNIRQLTAGRPELQRVTELFLQGYLRFNAECPRYRLKECMPQIEYRSWGT
;
A
#
# COMPACT_ATOMS: atom_id res chain seq x y z
N MET A 1 0.37 -15.16 -4.77
CA MET A 1 -1.00 -14.96 -4.26
C MET A 1 -1.42 -13.50 -4.42
N VAL A 2 -0.70 -12.54 -3.83
CA VAL A 2 -1.04 -11.10 -3.93
C VAL A 2 -1.18 -10.62 -5.37
N SER A 3 -0.17 -10.82 -6.21
CA SER A 3 -0.19 -10.31 -7.58
C SER A 3 -1.33 -10.90 -8.41
N LYS A 4 -1.60 -12.20 -8.27
CA LYS A 4 -2.75 -12.88 -8.91
C LYS A 4 -4.12 -12.42 -8.40
N LEU A 5 -4.20 -11.88 -7.18
CA LEU A 5 -5.44 -11.30 -6.64
C LEU A 5 -5.60 -9.86 -7.12
N PHE A 6 -4.61 -9.00 -6.87
CA PHE A 6 -4.68 -7.56 -7.10
C PHE A 6 -4.65 -7.23 -8.59
N TYR A 7 -3.78 -7.90 -9.33
CA TYR A 7 -3.45 -7.60 -10.72
C TYR A 7 -3.81 -8.79 -11.62
N SER A 8 -4.95 -9.44 -11.35
CA SER A 8 -5.42 -10.64 -12.05
C SER A 8 -5.53 -10.48 -13.58
N TYR A 9 -5.62 -9.23 -14.05
CA TYR A 9 -5.71 -8.83 -15.46
C TYR A 9 -4.35 -8.51 -16.11
N VAL A 10 -3.25 -8.51 -15.36
CA VAL A 10 -1.88 -8.33 -15.84
C VAL A 10 -1.28 -9.67 -16.26
N ASP A 11 -0.36 -9.68 -17.23
CA ASP A 11 0.30 -10.91 -17.68
C ASP A 11 1.18 -11.55 -16.58
N GLU A 12 1.37 -12.87 -16.67
CA GLU A 12 2.06 -13.65 -15.63
C GLU A 12 3.51 -13.20 -15.38
N PRO A 13 4.35 -12.91 -16.40
CA PRO A 13 5.69 -12.36 -16.19
C PRO A 13 5.70 -11.05 -15.38
N THR A 14 4.81 -10.10 -15.68
CA THR A 14 4.71 -8.87 -14.89
C THR A 14 4.17 -9.14 -13.48
N GLN A 15 3.19 -10.04 -13.32
CA GLN A 15 2.70 -10.45 -12.00
C GLN A 15 3.79 -11.08 -11.11
N GLU A 16 4.76 -11.80 -11.68
CA GLU A 16 5.90 -12.35 -10.94
C GLU A 16 6.83 -11.26 -10.41
N LYS A 17 7.13 -10.25 -11.23
CA LYS A 17 7.94 -9.09 -10.80
C LYS A 17 7.24 -8.31 -9.69
N ILE A 18 5.93 -8.07 -9.83
CA ILE A 18 5.10 -7.43 -8.80
C ILE A 18 5.12 -8.25 -7.51
N LEU A 19 5.04 -9.59 -7.60
CA LEU A 19 5.10 -10.46 -6.43
C LEU A 19 6.42 -10.30 -5.68
N LEU A 20 7.55 -10.31 -6.40
CA LEU A 20 8.87 -10.12 -5.82
C LEU A 20 9.00 -8.73 -5.18
N PHE A 21 8.55 -7.69 -5.88
CA PHE A 21 8.52 -6.31 -5.36
C PHE A 21 7.73 -6.23 -4.04
N THR A 22 6.54 -6.82 -4.02
CA THR A 22 5.67 -6.86 -2.81
C THR A 22 6.32 -7.66 -1.68
N ALA A 23 7.03 -8.75 -1.99
CA ALA A 23 7.72 -9.56 -1.00
C ALA A 23 8.87 -8.78 -0.33
N PHE A 24 9.61 -7.97 -1.09
CA PHE A 24 10.62 -7.07 -0.53
C PHE A 24 10.01 -6.01 0.40
N PHE A 25 8.89 -5.40 -0.02
CA PHE A 25 8.13 -4.47 0.82
C PHE A 25 7.77 -5.12 2.17
N TRP A 26 7.10 -6.26 2.18
CA TRP A 26 6.72 -6.93 3.44
C TRP A 26 7.87 -7.44 4.29
N ARG A 27 9.02 -7.72 3.68
CA ARG A 27 10.22 -8.10 4.42
C ARG A 27 10.76 -6.93 5.23
N LEU A 28 10.79 -5.75 4.61
CA LEU A 28 11.28 -4.50 5.20
C LEU A 28 10.27 -3.86 6.17
N ASP A 29 8.97 -4.01 5.89
CA ASP A 29 7.85 -3.52 6.71
C ASP A 29 7.76 -4.20 8.09
N ARG A 30 8.61 -5.19 8.39
CA ARG A 30 8.68 -5.81 9.72
C ARG A 30 9.14 -4.83 10.80
N GLY A 31 9.76 -3.71 10.43
CA GLY A 31 10.24 -2.70 11.37
C GLY A 31 11.36 -3.21 12.28
N ASP A 32 12.02 -4.32 11.94
CA ASP A 32 13.15 -4.81 12.73
C ASP A 32 14.40 -3.96 12.51
N SER A 33 15.36 -4.05 13.44
CA SER A 33 16.59 -3.25 13.39
C SER A 33 17.40 -3.45 12.11
N ALA A 34 17.29 -4.64 11.49
CA ALA A 34 17.91 -4.93 10.21
C ALA A 34 17.25 -4.13 9.07
N SER A 35 15.92 -4.06 9.05
CA SER A 35 15.14 -3.31 8.06
C SER A 35 15.40 -1.80 8.15
N VAL A 36 15.43 -1.25 9.36
CA VAL A 36 15.78 0.17 9.57
C VAL A 36 17.21 0.46 9.14
N SER A 37 18.17 -0.43 9.46
CA SER A 37 19.56 -0.30 9.02
C SER A 37 19.68 -0.32 7.50
N ALA A 38 18.98 -1.25 6.83
CA ALA A 38 18.91 -1.33 5.38
C ALA A 38 18.32 -0.05 4.77
N ALA A 39 17.25 0.49 5.35
CA ALA A 39 16.63 1.73 4.91
C ALA A 39 17.59 2.93 5.00
N LYS A 40 18.32 3.06 6.12
CA LYS A 40 19.35 4.11 6.30
C LYS A 40 20.48 4.03 5.28
N ALA A 41 20.87 2.81 4.90
CA ALA A 41 21.91 2.59 3.90
C ALA A 41 21.42 2.79 2.46
N PHE A 42 20.11 2.69 2.20
CA PHE A 42 19.56 2.57 0.84
C PHE A 42 19.94 3.74 -0.07
N VAL A 43 19.51 4.97 0.25
CA VAL A 43 19.74 6.16 -0.59
C VAL A 43 21.22 6.55 -0.67
N PRO A 44 21.99 6.61 0.44
CA PRO A 44 23.42 6.93 0.38
C PRO A 44 24.19 5.94 -0.50
N THR A 45 23.89 4.64 -0.39
CA THR A 45 24.59 3.63 -1.18
C THR A 45 24.20 3.70 -2.65
N LEU A 46 22.93 3.96 -2.95
CA LEU A 46 22.45 4.12 -4.32
C LEU A 46 23.14 5.29 -5.04
N LEU A 47 23.31 6.44 -4.38
CA LEU A 47 23.85 7.65 -5.00
C LEU A 47 25.37 7.73 -5.00
N CYS A 48 26.03 7.25 -3.93
CA CYS A 48 27.45 7.51 -3.71
C CYS A 48 28.33 6.27 -3.85
N SER A 49 27.78 5.06 -3.76
CA SER A 49 28.58 3.83 -3.77
C SER A 49 27.77 2.62 -4.27
N PRO A 50 27.21 2.66 -5.49
CA PRO A 50 26.33 1.60 -5.98
C PRO A 50 27.01 0.22 -5.97
N ASP A 51 28.32 0.16 -6.26
CA ASP A 51 29.13 -1.06 -6.24
C ASP A 51 29.28 -1.69 -4.83
N ARG A 52 29.00 -0.92 -3.78
CA ARG A 52 29.07 -1.36 -2.38
C ARG A 52 27.71 -1.73 -1.78
N SER A 53 26.65 -1.72 -2.60
CA SER A 53 25.31 -2.14 -2.16
C SER A 53 25.36 -3.57 -1.58
N PRO A 54 24.82 -3.80 -0.38
CA PRO A 54 24.66 -5.15 0.16
C PRO A 54 23.88 -6.06 -0.82
N PRO A 55 24.11 -7.39 -0.82
CA PRO A 55 23.43 -8.31 -1.74
C PRO A 55 21.92 -8.11 -1.79
N GLU A 56 21.27 -8.02 -0.64
CA GLU A 56 19.81 -7.84 -0.56
C GLU A 56 19.31 -6.54 -1.19
N GLN A 57 20.08 -5.45 -1.05
CA GLN A 57 19.76 -4.18 -1.71
C GLN A 57 19.91 -4.30 -3.22
N ARG A 58 20.95 -5.01 -3.71
CA ARG A 58 21.12 -5.27 -5.14
C ARG A 58 19.99 -6.11 -5.70
N ASP A 59 19.55 -7.13 -4.97
CA ASP A 59 18.42 -7.97 -5.37
C ASP A 59 17.14 -7.13 -5.47
N TYR A 60 16.89 -6.24 -4.49
CA TYR A 60 15.73 -5.37 -4.54
C TYR A 60 15.80 -4.37 -5.71
N LEU A 61 16.96 -3.73 -5.92
CA LEU A 61 17.19 -2.84 -7.05
C LEU A 61 17.04 -3.55 -8.39
N SER A 62 17.46 -4.82 -8.49
CA SER A 62 17.27 -5.66 -9.67
C SER A 62 15.79 -5.90 -9.95
N VAL A 63 15.00 -6.23 -8.93
CA VAL A 63 13.54 -6.38 -9.05
C VAL A 63 12.89 -5.07 -9.48
N ILE A 64 13.24 -3.95 -8.84
CA ILE A 64 12.73 -2.62 -9.21
C ILE A 64 13.07 -2.33 -10.67
N HIS A 65 14.34 -2.47 -11.06
CA HIS A 65 14.78 -2.26 -12.44
C HIS A 65 14.03 -3.16 -13.43
N SER A 66 13.70 -4.39 -13.06
CA SER A 66 12.95 -5.31 -13.94
C SER A 66 11.55 -4.80 -14.30
N LEU A 67 10.93 -3.99 -13.44
CA LEU A 67 9.63 -3.34 -13.68
C LEU A 67 9.73 -2.25 -14.75
N SER A 68 10.90 -1.62 -14.96
CA SER A 68 11.06 -0.60 -16.01
C SER A 68 10.81 -1.11 -17.43
N HIS A 69 10.87 -2.44 -17.64
CA HIS A 69 10.53 -3.06 -18.91
C HIS A 69 9.01 -3.06 -19.18
N ASP A 70 8.20 -3.12 -18.13
CA ASP A 70 6.74 -3.33 -18.22
C ASP A 70 5.94 -2.04 -18.02
N TYR A 71 6.55 -1.03 -17.39
CA TYR A 71 5.93 0.25 -17.05
C TYR A 71 6.59 1.41 -17.78
N ASP A 72 5.82 2.45 -18.08
CA ASP A 72 6.34 3.66 -18.71
C ASP A 72 7.21 4.47 -17.75
N ALA A 73 8.05 5.35 -18.32
CA ALA A 73 9.02 6.11 -17.55
C ALA A 73 8.38 6.95 -16.44
N PHE A 74 7.16 7.44 -16.68
CA PHE A 74 6.38 8.15 -15.67
C PHE A 74 6.05 7.23 -14.49
N ASP A 75 5.36 6.10 -14.72
CA ASP A 75 4.94 5.17 -13.68
C ASP A 75 6.12 4.53 -12.95
N PHE A 76 7.16 4.14 -13.70
CA PHE A 76 8.39 3.62 -13.11
C PHE A 76 9.04 4.65 -12.17
N GLY A 77 9.06 5.92 -12.57
CA GLY A 77 9.54 7.01 -11.72
C GLY A 77 8.71 7.17 -10.43
N ARG A 78 7.38 7.04 -10.51
CA ARG A 78 6.49 7.09 -9.34
C ARG A 78 6.67 5.88 -8.42
N ILE A 79 6.73 4.67 -8.98
CA ILE A 79 7.03 3.42 -8.24
C ILE A 79 8.36 3.55 -7.51
N PHE A 80 9.41 3.99 -8.20
CA PHE A 80 10.73 4.18 -7.59
C PHE A 80 10.72 5.25 -6.49
N LYS A 81 10.05 6.38 -6.71
CA LYS A 81 9.85 7.42 -5.68
C LYS A 81 9.19 6.83 -4.43
N SER A 82 8.13 6.02 -4.58
CA SER A 82 7.46 5.40 -3.43
C SER A 82 8.36 4.45 -2.66
N VAL A 83 9.33 3.80 -3.30
CA VAL A 83 10.36 3.01 -2.60
C VAL A 83 11.25 3.90 -1.73
N VAL A 84 11.68 5.06 -2.25
CA VAL A 84 12.50 6.02 -1.50
C VAL A 84 11.73 6.60 -0.31
N ASP A 85 10.46 6.94 -0.52
CA ASP A 85 9.57 7.39 0.55
C ASP A 85 9.39 6.32 1.62
N PHE A 86 9.18 5.06 1.22
CA PHE A 86 9.05 3.94 2.15
C PHE A 86 10.28 3.73 3.01
N MET A 87 11.48 3.76 2.42
CA MET A 87 12.74 3.69 3.19
C MET A 87 12.84 4.84 4.19
N SER A 88 12.46 6.05 3.78
CA SER A 88 12.43 7.21 4.67
C SER A 88 11.36 7.07 5.76
N GLY A 89 10.23 6.45 5.44
CA GLY A 89 9.14 6.10 6.35
C GLY A 89 9.60 5.15 7.47
N LEU A 90 10.32 4.08 7.13
CA LEU A 90 10.87 3.14 8.11
C LEU A 90 11.82 3.83 9.10
N ILE A 91 12.64 4.77 8.62
CA ILE A 91 13.51 5.58 9.48
C ILE A 91 12.68 6.50 10.37
N ALA A 92 11.63 7.11 9.81
CA ALA A 92 10.76 8.01 10.55
C ALA A 92 9.95 7.28 11.64
N GLU A 93 9.51 6.05 11.39
CA GLU A 93 8.81 5.22 12.37
C GLU A 93 9.70 4.91 13.58
N GLU A 94 10.96 4.57 13.35
CA GLU A 94 11.92 4.28 14.43
C GLU A 94 12.35 5.55 15.18
N GLU A 95 12.72 6.62 14.47
CA GLU A 95 13.44 7.74 15.07
C GLU A 95 12.57 8.95 15.40
N ILE A 96 11.45 9.13 14.69
CA ILE A 96 10.69 10.38 14.67
C ILE A 96 9.27 10.18 15.22
N LEU A 97 8.70 8.98 15.11
CA LEU A 97 7.31 8.69 15.42
C LEU A 97 6.90 9.11 16.83
N SER A 98 7.74 8.80 17.82
CA SER A 98 7.50 9.17 19.23
C SER A 98 7.30 10.68 19.42
N ARG A 99 7.96 11.52 18.62
CA ARG A 99 7.82 12.98 18.63
C ARG A 99 6.60 13.45 17.85
N ILE A 100 6.33 12.81 16.71
CA ILE A 100 5.15 13.12 15.88
C ILE A 100 3.86 12.80 16.63
N SER A 101 3.80 11.66 17.34
CA SER A 101 2.66 11.24 18.16
C SER A 101 2.28 12.24 19.25
N GLN A 102 3.22 13.09 19.68
CA GLN A 102 2.97 14.12 20.70
C GLN A 102 2.45 15.43 20.10
N SER A 103 2.50 15.58 18.79
CA SER A 103 2.07 16.82 18.12
C SER A 103 0.55 16.85 17.99
N PRO A 104 -0.14 17.88 18.56
CA PRO A 104 -1.58 18.04 18.43
C PRO A 104 -2.01 18.53 17.03
N ARG A 105 -1.12 18.50 16.03
CA ARG A 105 -1.41 18.91 14.64
C ARG A 105 -1.10 17.85 13.58
N CYS A 106 -0.64 16.67 13.97
CA CYS A 106 -0.35 15.60 13.01
C CYS A 106 -1.46 14.54 13.06
N ASP A 107 -2.21 14.44 11.97
CA ASP A 107 -3.22 13.38 11.75
C ASP A 107 -2.59 12.02 11.40
N GLY A 108 -1.27 11.97 11.18
CA GLY A 108 -0.53 10.77 10.79
C GLY A 108 -0.58 10.47 9.29
N GLN A 109 -1.37 11.19 8.49
CA GLN A 109 -1.57 10.88 7.07
C GLN A 109 -0.27 11.03 6.27
N PHE A 110 0.55 12.02 6.59
CA PHE A 110 1.85 12.20 5.94
C PHE A 110 2.76 10.98 6.12
N LEU A 111 2.89 10.47 7.35
CA LEU A 111 3.70 9.28 7.62
C LEU A 111 3.07 8.04 6.97
N ARG A 112 1.74 7.92 7.04
CA ARG A 112 1.00 6.80 6.44
C ARG A 112 1.20 6.67 4.93
N ARG A 113 1.28 7.80 4.22
CA ARG A 113 1.58 7.82 2.77
C ARG A 113 3.02 7.41 2.47
N MET A 114 3.97 7.73 3.35
CA MET A 114 5.36 7.27 3.19
C MET A 114 5.48 5.77 3.41
N THR A 115 4.91 5.23 4.49
CA THR A 115 5.13 3.84 4.91
C THR A 115 4.23 2.84 4.17
N GLY A 116 3.06 3.29 3.69
CA GLY A 116 2.09 2.43 3.01
C GLY A 116 2.44 2.01 1.58
N MET A 117 3.35 2.74 0.91
CA MET A 117 3.70 2.53 -0.50
C MET A 117 2.48 2.48 -1.46
N GLY A 118 1.36 3.09 -1.06
CA GLY A 118 0.08 2.99 -1.77
C GLY A 118 0.15 3.54 -3.19
N GLU A 119 0.87 4.65 -3.40
CA GLU A 119 1.13 5.19 -4.73
C GLU A 119 1.79 4.17 -5.68
N ALA A 120 2.79 3.41 -5.22
CA ALA A 120 3.43 2.39 -6.09
C ALA A 120 2.43 1.33 -6.49
N PHE A 121 1.67 0.78 -5.53
CA PHE A 121 0.68 -0.25 -5.80
C PHE A 121 -0.45 0.24 -6.72
N ALA A 122 -0.82 1.52 -6.63
CA ALA A 122 -1.76 2.13 -7.56
C ALA A 122 -1.17 2.19 -8.99
N HIS A 123 0.09 2.63 -9.16
CA HIS A 123 0.74 2.63 -10.47
C HIS A 123 0.95 1.23 -11.05
N LEU A 124 1.17 0.22 -10.20
CA LEU A 124 1.31 -1.18 -10.65
C LEU A 124 0.04 -1.72 -11.31
N CYS A 125 -1.13 -1.06 -11.15
CA CYS A 125 -2.37 -1.41 -11.85
C CYS A 125 -2.31 -1.15 -13.36
N PHE A 126 -1.35 -0.34 -13.84
CA PHE A 126 -1.37 0.19 -15.21
C PHE A 126 -0.06 -0.13 -15.97
N PRO A 127 0.27 -1.41 -16.22
CA PRO A 127 1.41 -1.73 -17.07
C PRO A 127 1.16 -1.31 -18.53
N ARG A 128 2.24 -1.05 -19.27
CA ARG A 128 2.20 -0.61 -20.67
C ARG A 128 1.40 -1.55 -21.56
N THR A 129 1.37 -2.84 -21.23
CA THR A 129 0.65 -3.88 -21.97
C THR A 129 -0.87 -3.65 -22.03
N LEU A 130 -1.45 -2.88 -21.10
CA LEU A 130 -2.87 -2.50 -21.14
C LEU A 130 -3.17 -1.40 -22.16
N GLY A 131 -2.16 -0.64 -22.59
CA GLY A 131 -2.34 0.47 -23.54
C GLY A 131 -3.24 1.60 -23.02
N ILE A 132 -3.43 1.70 -21.70
CA ILE A 132 -4.16 2.81 -21.06
C ILE A 132 -3.15 3.93 -20.79
N PRO A 133 -3.34 5.13 -21.34
CA PRO A 133 -2.36 6.20 -21.18
C PRO A 133 -2.46 6.87 -19.79
N PRO A 134 -1.37 7.46 -19.25
CA PRO A 134 -1.35 8.06 -17.91
C PRO A 134 -2.45 9.10 -17.66
N GLU A 135 -2.78 9.93 -18.65
CA GLU A 135 -3.85 10.93 -18.54
C GLU A 135 -5.22 10.33 -18.21
N ASP A 136 -5.43 9.05 -18.51
CA ASP A 136 -6.70 8.38 -18.27
C ASP A 136 -6.87 7.84 -16.86
N TYR A 137 -5.76 7.53 -16.15
CA TYR A 137 -5.80 6.96 -14.81
C TYR A 137 -5.12 7.80 -13.73
N ILE A 138 -4.43 8.89 -14.08
CA ILE A 138 -3.69 9.68 -13.08
C ILE A 138 -4.57 10.21 -11.95
N LEU A 139 -5.83 10.54 -12.23
CA LEU A 139 -6.80 10.97 -11.22
C LEU A 139 -7.27 9.83 -10.32
N LEU A 140 -7.08 8.56 -10.72
CA LEU A 140 -7.39 7.39 -9.90
C LEU A 140 -6.31 7.08 -8.88
N ILE A 141 -5.05 7.48 -9.13
CA ILE A 141 -3.92 7.11 -8.28
C ILE A 141 -4.14 7.51 -6.81
N PRO A 142 -4.55 8.76 -6.48
CA PRO A 142 -4.80 9.14 -5.09
C PRO A 142 -5.96 8.36 -4.47
N GLU A 143 -7.03 8.10 -5.22
CA GLU A 143 -8.20 7.37 -4.72
C GLU A 143 -7.89 5.88 -4.49
N LEU A 144 -7.06 5.27 -5.34
CA LEU A 144 -6.58 3.90 -5.16
C LEU A 144 -5.66 3.78 -3.94
N GLU A 145 -4.75 4.74 -3.77
CA GLU A 145 -3.89 4.84 -2.58
C GLU A 145 -4.72 4.98 -1.30
N ASP A 146 -5.65 5.93 -1.25
CA ASP A 146 -6.50 6.18 -0.10
C ASP A 146 -7.40 4.96 0.18
N PHE A 147 -7.99 4.34 -0.85
CA PHE A 147 -8.73 3.09 -0.69
C PHE A 147 -7.90 2.01 -0.01
N MET A 148 -6.69 1.72 -0.53
CA MET A 148 -5.82 0.70 0.04
C MET A 148 -5.46 1.01 1.49
N ASN A 149 -5.08 2.26 1.77
CA ASN A 149 -4.66 2.66 3.10
C ASN A 149 -5.81 2.54 4.11
N HIS A 150 -6.99 3.09 3.80
CA HIS A 150 -8.14 3.07 4.69
C HIS A 150 -8.69 1.65 4.89
N VAL A 151 -8.78 0.84 3.82
CA VAL A 151 -9.19 -0.57 3.94
C VAL A 151 -8.20 -1.35 4.80
N ASN A 152 -6.90 -1.15 4.60
CA ASN A 152 -5.89 -1.80 5.41
C ASN A 152 -6.02 -1.41 6.88
N ASP A 153 -6.09 -0.11 7.20
CA ASP A 153 -6.20 0.39 8.57
C ASP A 153 -7.43 -0.22 9.29
N VAL A 154 -8.58 -0.32 8.60
CA VAL A 154 -9.81 -0.93 9.16
C VAL A 154 -9.64 -2.44 9.38
N LEU A 155 -9.15 -3.17 8.38
CA LEU A 155 -9.08 -4.64 8.42
C LEU A 155 -7.88 -5.16 9.22
N SER A 156 -6.85 -4.33 9.42
CA SER A 156 -5.72 -4.63 10.28
C SER A 156 -5.98 -4.31 11.75
N PHE A 157 -6.97 -3.44 12.04
CA PHE A 157 -7.28 -3.01 13.41
C PHE A 157 -7.42 -4.16 14.41
N TYR A 158 -8.09 -5.25 14.02
CA TYR A 158 -8.25 -6.42 14.89
C TYR A 158 -6.91 -7.05 15.28
N LYS A 159 -6.03 -7.32 14.30
CA LYS A 159 -4.72 -7.91 14.58
C LYS A 159 -3.79 -6.95 15.35
N GLU A 160 -3.94 -5.63 15.15
CA GLU A 160 -3.04 -4.61 15.70
C GLU A 160 -3.41 -4.24 17.14
N SER A 161 -4.69 -3.99 17.42
CA SER A 161 -5.12 -3.45 18.71
C SER A 161 -5.89 -4.42 19.60
N LEU A 162 -6.58 -5.41 19.03
CA LEU A 162 -7.37 -6.36 19.83
C LEU A 162 -6.60 -7.63 20.16
N VAL A 163 -5.68 -8.03 19.28
CA VAL A 163 -4.78 -9.15 19.57
C VAL A 163 -3.32 -8.74 19.75
N GLY A 164 -2.88 -7.71 19.04
CA GLY A 164 -1.60 -7.09 19.24
C GLY A 164 -1.62 -6.05 20.35
N ASP A 165 -0.47 -5.41 20.55
CA ASP A 165 -0.19 -4.36 21.52
C ASP A 165 0.12 -3.01 20.83
N GLU A 166 -0.29 -2.85 19.57
CA GLU A 166 -0.05 -1.62 18.83
C GLU A 166 -1.00 -0.50 19.32
N VAL A 167 -0.41 0.52 19.94
CA VAL A 167 -1.12 1.66 20.54
C VAL A 167 -1.12 2.91 19.66
N GLU A 168 -0.43 2.85 18.53
CA GLU A 168 -0.09 3.97 17.67
C GLU A 168 -0.50 3.75 16.20
N ASN A 169 -1.45 2.86 15.91
CA ASN A 169 -2.01 2.77 14.55
C ASN A 169 -2.90 3.99 14.22
N HIS A 170 -3.23 4.13 12.94
CA HIS A 170 -3.94 5.29 12.41
C HIS A 170 -5.32 5.51 13.04
N ILE A 171 -6.07 4.43 13.30
CA ILE A 171 -7.40 4.49 13.91
C ILE A 171 -7.32 5.03 15.34
N LEU A 172 -6.39 4.51 16.15
CA LEU A 172 -6.21 4.96 17.53
C LEU A 172 -5.69 6.41 17.58
N ARG A 173 -4.79 6.78 16.67
CA ARG A 173 -4.31 8.17 16.53
C ARG A 173 -5.44 9.13 16.19
N TYR A 174 -6.25 8.82 15.18
CA TYR A 174 -7.38 9.65 14.78
C TYR A 174 -8.39 9.81 15.93
N ALA A 175 -8.71 8.73 16.65
CA ALA A 175 -9.60 8.76 17.81
C ALA A 175 -9.08 9.74 18.88
N ARG A 176 -7.80 9.62 19.24
CA ARG A 176 -7.13 10.46 20.23
C ARG A 176 -7.08 11.93 19.79
N PHE A 177 -6.70 12.17 18.54
CA PHE A 177 -6.53 13.51 17.99
C PHE A 177 -7.86 14.28 17.92
N ASN A 178 -8.90 13.62 17.41
CA ASN A 178 -10.22 14.23 17.23
C ASN A 178 -11.11 14.13 18.48
N GLN A 179 -10.61 13.53 19.56
CA GLN A 179 -11.36 13.31 20.81
C GLN A 179 -12.69 12.57 20.59
N VAL A 180 -12.66 11.57 19.69
CA VAL A 180 -13.80 10.69 19.39
C VAL A 180 -13.52 9.29 19.93
N SER A 181 -14.57 8.48 20.07
CA SER A 181 -14.40 7.07 20.42
C SER A 181 -13.66 6.29 19.32
N VAL A 182 -13.03 5.18 19.71
CA VAL A 182 -12.38 4.27 18.74
C VAL A 182 -13.39 3.74 17.73
N GLN A 183 -14.64 3.52 18.14
CA GLN A 183 -15.70 3.07 17.25
C GLN A 183 -16.10 4.14 16.20
N GLU A 184 -16.16 5.41 16.60
CA GLU A 184 -16.37 6.52 15.66
C GLU A 184 -15.19 6.68 14.69
N SER A 185 -13.96 6.45 15.17
CA SER A 185 -12.77 6.42 14.31
C SER A 185 -12.84 5.29 13.27
N VAL A 186 -13.14 4.06 13.67
CA VAL A 186 -13.34 2.94 12.73
C VAL A 186 -14.41 3.28 11.69
N ALA A 187 -15.56 3.82 12.12
CA ALA A 187 -16.64 4.21 11.21
C ALA A 187 -16.21 5.33 10.23
N HIS A 188 -15.37 6.26 10.68
CA HIS A 188 -14.79 7.30 9.83
C HIS A 188 -13.93 6.69 8.71
N PHE A 189 -12.99 5.79 9.03
CA PHE A 189 -12.13 5.16 8.01
C PHE A 189 -12.92 4.26 7.05
N ILE A 190 -13.98 3.58 7.51
CA ILE A 190 -14.91 2.87 6.62
C ILE A 190 -15.55 3.85 5.63
N THR A 191 -16.03 5.00 6.11
CA THR A 191 -16.64 6.03 5.26
C THR A 191 -15.65 6.57 4.21
N LEU A 192 -14.38 6.76 4.59
CA LEU A 192 -13.32 7.18 3.65
C LEU A 192 -13.02 6.12 2.58
N ALA A 193 -12.96 4.84 2.96
CA ALA A 193 -12.78 3.74 2.02
C ALA A 193 -13.95 3.63 1.02
N GLU A 194 -15.18 3.78 1.50
CA GLU A 194 -16.37 3.82 0.64
C GLU A 194 -16.38 5.04 -0.28
N GLN A 195 -15.95 6.21 0.22
CA GLN A 195 -15.84 7.42 -0.59
C GLN A 195 -14.84 7.24 -1.72
N SER A 196 -13.67 6.67 -1.43
CA SER A 196 -12.63 6.36 -2.42
C SER A 196 -13.17 5.41 -3.49
N THR A 197 -13.92 4.39 -3.08
CA THR A 197 -14.58 3.45 -4.00
C THR A 197 -15.61 4.15 -4.91
N ARG A 198 -16.42 5.07 -4.36
CA ARG A 198 -17.38 5.87 -5.16
C ARG A 198 -16.66 6.76 -6.16
N ASN A 199 -15.60 7.45 -5.73
CA ASN A 199 -14.81 8.32 -6.58
C ASN A 199 -14.16 7.55 -7.74
N ILE A 200 -13.55 6.39 -7.47
CA ILE A 200 -12.99 5.50 -8.50
C ILE A 200 -14.06 5.13 -9.53
N ARG A 201 -15.25 4.70 -9.09
CA ARG A 201 -16.35 4.33 -9.99
C ARG A 201 -16.88 5.50 -10.81
N GLN A 202 -16.87 6.71 -10.25
CA GLN A 202 -17.24 7.93 -10.98
C GLN A 202 -16.18 8.32 -12.02
N LEU A 203 -14.90 8.27 -11.67
CA LEU A 203 -13.79 8.60 -12.55
C LEU A 203 -13.64 7.60 -13.71
N THR A 204 -14.04 6.36 -13.50
CA THR A 204 -14.03 5.31 -14.54
C THR A 204 -15.35 5.20 -15.31
N ALA A 205 -16.36 6.00 -14.98
CA ALA A 205 -17.65 5.96 -15.65
C ALA A 205 -17.52 6.24 -17.15
N GLY A 206 -18.11 5.37 -17.98
CA GLY A 206 -18.02 5.48 -19.44
C GLY A 206 -16.68 5.01 -20.03
N ARG A 207 -15.78 4.43 -19.21
CA ARG A 207 -14.48 3.86 -19.64
C ARG A 207 -14.42 2.37 -19.26
N PRO A 208 -15.01 1.46 -20.07
CA PRO A 208 -15.24 0.07 -19.66
C PRO A 208 -13.98 -0.68 -19.23
N GLU A 209 -12.87 -0.51 -19.94
CA GLU A 209 -11.62 -1.20 -19.60
C GLU A 209 -11.01 -0.66 -18.30
N LEU A 210 -11.03 0.66 -18.11
CA LEU A 210 -10.54 1.29 -16.88
C LEU A 210 -11.39 0.91 -15.67
N GLN A 211 -12.71 0.85 -15.84
CA GLN A 211 -13.65 0.37 -14.83
C GLN A 211 -13.39 -1.10 -14.48
N ARG A 212 -13.14 -1.94 -15.50
CA ARG A 212 -12.85 -3.36 -15.30
C ARG A 212 -11.59 -3.58 -14.48
N VAL A 213 -10.46 -2.96 -14.84
CA VAL A 213 -9.18 -3.17 -14.14
C VAL A 213 -9.20 -2.62 -12.71
N THR A 214 -9.84 -1.47 -12.49
CA THR A 214 -9.98 -0.89 -11.15
C THR A 214 -10.89 -1.74 -10.27
N GLU A 215 -12.05 -2.18 -10.75
CA GLU A 215 -12.95 -3.03 -9.96
C GLU A 215 -12.30 -4.37 -9.62
N LEU A 216 -11.58 -5.00 -10.56
CA LEU A 216 -10.81 -6.22 -10.29
C LEU A 216 -9.73 -6.00 -9.22
N PHE A 217 -9.06 -4.84 -9.23
CA PHE A 217 -8.07 -4.49 -8.22
C PHE A 217 -8.71 -4.32 -6.83
N LEU A 218 -9.78 -3.53 -6.72
CA LEU A 218 -10.52 -3.30 -5.47
C LEU A 218 -10.99 -4.62 -4.85
N GLN A 219 -11.57 -5.49 -5.69
CA GLN A 219 -12.03 -6.82 -5.32
C GLN A 219 -10.89 -7.73 -4.88
N GLY A 220 -9.80 -7.76 -5.64
CA GLY A 220 -8.60 -8.52 -5.31
C GLY A 220 -7.99 -8.09 -3.98
N TYR A 221 -7.96 -6.80 -3.71
CA TYR A 221 -7.47 -6.23 -2.45
C TYR A 221 -8.34 -6.65 -1.27
N LEU A 222 -9.66 -6.47 -1.35
CA LEU A 222 -10.58 -6.90 -0.29
C LEU A 222 -10.50 -8.41 -0.03
N ARG A 223 -10.45 -9.22 -1.10
CA ARG A 223 -10.30 -10.66 -1.00
C ARG A 223 -9.05 -11.07 -0.26
N PHE A 224 -7.91 -10.47 -0.60
CA PHE A 224 -6.65 -10.73 0.10
C PHE A 224 -6.76 -10.42 1.59
N ASN A 225 -7.32 -9.27 1.96
CA ASN A 225 -7.45 -8.90 3.37
C ASN A 225 -8.34 -9.90 4.14
N ALA A 226 -9.45 -10.34 3.53
CA ALA A 226 -10.36 -11.33 4.12
C ALA A 226 -9.75 -12.74 4.25
N GLU A 227 -8.96 -13.17 3.26
CA GLU A 227 -8.43 -14.53 3.19
C GLU A 227 -7.03 -14.69 3.82
N CYS A 228 -6.23 -13.63 3.87
CA CYS A 228 -4.85 -13.69 4.34
C CYS A 228 -4.80 -13.91 5.87
N PRO A 229 -4.13 -14.98 6.35
CA PRO A 229 -4.02 -15.25 7.79
C PRO A 229 -3.39 -14.11 8.60
N ARG A 230 -2.62 -13.23 7.97
CA ARG A 230 -2.02 -12.05 8.62
C ARG A 230 -3.06 -11.23 9.38
N TYR A 231 -4.25 -11.01 8.80
CA TYR A 231 -5.28 -10.14 9.39
C TYR A 231 -6.11 -10.79 10.48
N ARG A 232 -6.06 -12.13 10.61
CA ARG A 232 -6.76 -12.88 11.67
C ARG A 232 -8.28 -12.62 11.73
N LEU A 233 -8.88 -12.14 10.64
CA LEU A 233 -10.29 -11.76 10.59
C LEU A 233 -11.23 -12.93 10.86
N LYS A 234 -10.83 -14.16 10.55
CA LYS A 234 -11.64 -15.36 10.85
C LYS A 234 -11.80 -15.63 12.35
N GLU A 235 -11.02 -14.98 13.21
CA GLU A 235 -11.14 -15.13 14.67
C GLU A 235 -12.29 -14.25 15.23
N CYS A 236 -12.51 -13.06 14.66
CA CYS A 236 -13.58 -12.15 15.07
C CYS A 236 -14.80 -12.15 14.14
N MET A 237 -14.63 -12.63 12.90
CA MET A 237 -15.67 -12.80 11.90
C MET A 237 -15.56 -14.22 11.30
N PRO A 238 -15.92 -15.28 12.04
CA PRO A 238 -15.71 -16.67 11.59
C PRO A 238 -16.42 -17.02 10.28
N GLN A 239 -17.48 -16.29 9.93
CA GLN A 239 -18.26 -16.45 8.71
C GLN A 239 -17.82 -15.49 7.59
N ILE A 240 -16.67 -14.83 7.73
CA ILE A 240 -16.15 -13.94 6.68
C ILE A 240 -15.81 -14.78 5.45
N GLU A 241 -16.66 -14.67 4.44
CA GLU A 241 -16.46 -15.22 3.11
C GLU A 241 -16.33 -14.06 2.14
N TYR A 242 -15.26 -14.05 1.36
CA TYR A 242 -15.21 -13.17 0.20
C TYR A 242 -16.30 -13.60 -0.79
N ARG A 243 -17.20 -12.67 -1.11
CA ARG A 243 -18.19 -12.84 -2.18
C ARG A 243 -17.89 -11.80 -3.23
N SER A 244 -17.59 -12.25 -4.45
CA SER A 244 -17.45 -11.33 -5.58
C SER A 244 -18.78 -10.64 -5.81
N TRP A 245 -18.79 -9.31 -5.72
CA TRP A 245 -19.93 -8.53 -6.18
C TRP A 245 -19.84 -8.50 -7.71
N GLY A 246 -20.79 -9.17 -8.37
CA GLY A 246 -20.88 -9.16 -9.82
C GLY A 246 -20.96 -7.74 -10.37
N THR A 247 -20.35 -7.53 -11.54
CA THR A 247 -20.43 -6.28 -12.31
C THR A 247 -21.84 -6.03 -12.84
#